data_AF-A0A5J9W3P0-F1
#
_entry.id   AF-A0A5J9W3P0-F1
#
_cell.length_a   1.000
_cell.length_b   1.000
_cell.length_c   1.000
_cell.angle_alpha   90.00
_cell.angle_beta   90.00
_cell.angle_gamma   90.00
#
_symmetry.space_group_name_H-M   'P 1'
#
loop_
_entity.id
_entity.type
_entity.pdbx_description
1 polymer ?
#
loop_
_entity_poly.entity_id
_entity_poly.type
_entity_poly.pdbx_seq_one_letter_code
_entity_poly.pdbx_strand_id
1 'polypeptide(L)'
;MRLPFKADPHLYRDESKGWGFPSLMERTKAPPPCLTVPPSEVSKDLAKLLDEGAPSADVLILVGAESFAAHSFVLWMRCRELHDQITSSSCITIPDSDVQAAVIRDLLHYSYTDTLPGMDDLDSAQKAAKIRALLPAAVRYKIDRLKLLCESMLCTSLEAGTVVATLAVAEQLQLTTLRSACIKFIAAAAGQIE
;
A
#
# COMPACT_ATOMS: atom_id res chain seq x y z
N MET A 1 28.30 26.05 34.41
CA MET A 1 27.72 26.09 35.77
C MET A 1 27.19 24.71 36.12
N ARG A 2 27.94 23.97 36.95
CA ARG A 2 27.51 22.75 37.65
C ARG A 2 27.87 22.99 39.12
N LEU A 3 26.90 22.89 40.02
CA LEU A 3 27.16 22.96 41.46
C LEU A 3 27.73 21.60 41.94
N PRO A 4 28.69 21.59 42.89
CA PRO A 4 29.24 20.34 43.43
C PRO A 4 28.29 19.76 44.50
N PHE A 5 28.04 18.45 44.39
CA PHE A 5 27.36 17.64 45.41
C PHE A 5 28.27 17.55 46.65
N LYS A 6 27.81 18.09 47.78
CA LYS A 6 28.43 17.88 49.09
C LYS A 6 27.60 16.81 49.81
N ALA A 7 28.20 15.67 50.12
CA ALA A 7 27.58 14.62 50.90
C ALA A 7 27.70 14.97 52.39
N ASP A 8 26.57 15.09 53.10
CA ASP A 8 26.56 15.23 54.56
C ASP A 8 26.58 13.85 55.22
N PRO A 9 27.60 13.55 56.06
CA PRO A 9 27.84 12.22 56.59
C PRO A 9 27.20 12.02 57.96
N HIS A 10 25.93 12.35 58.17
CA HIS A 10 25.24 12.02 59.42
C HIS A 10 23.72 11.87 59.21
N LEU A 11 23.30 10.69 58.77
CA LEU A 11 21.95 10.17 59.03
C LEU A 11 22.04 8.64 59.04
N TYR A 12 22.58 8.14 60.15
CA TYR A 12 22.56 6.74 60.53
C TYR A 12 21.09 6.35 60.74
N ARG A 13 20.55 5.51 59.85
CA ARG A 13 19.15 5.08 59.88
C ARG A 13 18.99 3.91 60.85
N ASP A 14 18.32 4.17 61.96
CA ASP A 14 17.80 3.15 62.88
C ASP A 14 16.52 2.54 62.28
N GLU A 15 16.54 1.23 62.00
CA GLU A 15 15.46 0.49 61.30
C GLU A 15 14.32 0.03 62.23
N SER A 16 14.27 0.54 63.47
CA SER A 16 13.42 -0.04 64.51
C SER A 16 12.07 0.66 64.74
N LYS A 17 11.62 1.57 63.86
CA LYS A 17 10.32 2.26 64.01
C LYS A 17 9.51 2.19 62.73
N GLY A 18 8.54 1.28 62.73
CA GLY A 18 7.58 1.07 61.65
C GLY A 18 6.79 2.33 61.33
N TRP A 19 6.71 2.66 60.04
CA TRP A 19 5.82 3.70 59.56
C TRP A 19 4.41 3.09 59.48
N GLY A 20 3.54 3.51 60.41
CA GLY A 20 2.13 3.21 60.32
C GLY A 20 1.52 3.94 59.12
N PHE A 21 1.35 3.24 58.02
CA PHE A 21 0.51 3.71 56.92
C PHE A 21 -0.93 3.33 57.21
N PRO A 22 -1.89 4.29 57.26
CA PRO A 22 -3.30 3.93 57.27
C PRO A 22 -3.61 3.11 56.03
N SER A 23 -4.29 1.97 56.23
CA SER A 23 -4.77 1.08 55.16
C SER A 23 -5.64 1.89 54.20
N LEU A 24 -5.10 2.19 53.02
CA LEU A 24 -5.82 2.79 51.92
C LEU A 24 -6.56 1.67 51.17
N MET A 25 -7.58 1.08 51.82
CA MET A 25 -8.55 0.28 51.09
C MET A 25 -9.34 1.20 50.15
N GLU A 26 -9.22 0.86 48.86
CA GLU A 26 -10.24 1.02 47.83
C GLU A 26 -10.62 2.44 47.42
N ARG A 27 -9.72 3.10 46.69
CA ARG A 27 -10.18 3.84 45.51
C ARG A 27 -10.18 2.88 44.32
N THR A 28 -11.35 2.31 44.01
CA THR A 28 -11.64 1.85 42.64
C THR A 28 -11.60 3.07 41.72
N LYS A 29 -10.40 3.48 41.31
CA LYS A 29 -10.23 4.48 40.27
C LYS A 29 -10.63 3.77 38.98
N ALA A 30 -11.88 3.96 38.55
CA ALA A 30 -12.31 3.55 37.23
C ALA A 30 -11.24 3.99 36.22
N PRO A 31 -10.82 3.11 35.29
CA PRO A 31 -9.85 3.50 34.28
C PRO A 31 -10.35 4.78 33.59
N PRO A 32 -9.46 5.75 33.29
CA PRO A 32 -9.88 6.97 32.62
C PRO A 32 -10.68 6.61 31.37
N PRO A 33 -11.75 7.36 31.02
CA PRO A 33 -12.57 7.04 29.85
C PRO A 33 -11.65 6.85 28.66
N CYS A 34 -11.65 5.64 28.12
CA CYS A 34 -10.77 5.26 27.03
C CYS A 34 -11.22 6.06 25.80
N LEU A 35 -10.47 7.09 25.44
CA LEU A 35 -10.78 7.91 24.27
C LEU A 35 -10.59 7.05 23.03
N THR A 36 -11.65 6.89 22.23
CA THR A 36 -11.58 6.18 20.96
C THR A 36 -10.89 7.08 19.93
N VAL A 37 -9.70 6.68 19.48
CA VAL A 37 -8.98 7.40 18.44
C VAL A 37 -9.61 7.08 17.08
N PRO A 38 -10.02 8.08 16.27
CA PRO A 38 -10.55 7.83 14.94
C PRO A 38 -9.47 7.24 14.03
N PRO A 39 -9.85 6.48 12.98
CA PRO A 39 -8.91 5.98 11.98
C PRO A 39 -8.10 7.11 11.31
N SER A 40 -6.94 6.76 10.78
CA SER A 40 -6.14 7.70 9.97
C SER A 40 -6.85 8.04 8.66
N GLU A 41 -6.91 9.33 8.32
CA GLU A 41 -7.53 9.82 7.09
C GLU A 41 -6.49 10.23 6.02
N VAL A 42 -5.18 10.03 6.28
CA VAL A 42 -4.09 10.49 5.39
C VAL A 42 -4.27 10.00 3.96
N SER A 43 -4.59 8.72 3.75
CA SER A 43 -4.80 8.18 2.40
C SER A 43 -5.97 8.85 1.66
N LYS A 44 -7.04 9.23 2.38
CA LYS A 44 -8.18 9.93 1.79
C LYS A 44 -7.85 11.39 1.50
N ASP A 45 -7.07 12.02 2.36
CA ASP A 45 -6.62 13.41 2.14
C ASP A 45 -5.66 13.49 0.95
N LEU A 46 -4.78 12.50 0.77
CA LEU A 46 -3.95 12.38 -0.43
C LEU A 46 -4.79 12.09 -1.68
N ALA A 47 -5.85 11.28 -1.59
CA ALA A 47 -6.72 10.99 -2.72
C ALA A 47 -7.32 12.26 -3.33
N LYS A 48 -7.69 13.25 -2.50
CA LYS A 48 -8.24 14.55 -2.94
C LYS A 48 -7.28 15.34 -3.85
N LEU A 49 -5.97 15.05 -3.82
CA LEU A 49 -5.00 15.67 -4.72
C LEU A 49 -5.11 15.15 -6.17
N LEU A 50 -5.81 14.04 -6.40
CA LEU A 50 -6.07 13.51 -7.73
C LEU A 50 -7.36 14.08 -8.37
N ASP A 51 -8.17 14.81 -7.60
CA ASP A 51 -9.44 15.38 -8.09
C ASP A 51 -9.19 16.48 -9.14
N GLU A 52 -10.10 16.60 -10.10
CA GLU A 52 -10.06 17.66 -11.10
C GLU A 52 -10.08 19.05 -10.43
N GLY A 53 -9.07 19.87 -10.70
CA GLY A 53 -8.95 21.21 -10.11
C GLY A 53 -8.23 21.27 -8.76
N ALA A 54 -7.66 20.15 -8.28
CA ALA A 54 -6.75 20.18 -7.14
C ALA A 54 -5.57 21.13 -7.43
N PRO A 55 -5.29 22.11 -6.55
CA PRO A 55 -4.16 23.01 -6.74
C PRO A 55 -2.85 22.21 -6.66
N SER A 56 -1.81 22.67 -7.34
CA SER A 56 -0.40 22.21 -7.23
C SER A 56 0.06 20.97 -8.01
N ALA A 57 -0.75 20.39 -8.89
CA ALA A 57 -0.24 19.39 -9.82
C ALA A 57 0.86 20.02 -10.72
N ASP A 58 2.05 19.44 -10.69
CA ASP A 58 3.27 19.96 -11.31
C ASP A 58 3.80 19.05 -12.43
N VAL A 59 3.09 17.95 -12.72
CA VAL A 59 3.38 17.01 -13.80
C VAL A 59 2.10 16.61 -14.52
N LEU A 60 2.18 16.50 -15.86
CA LEU A 60 1.11 15.97 -16.69
C LEU A 60 1.55 14.64 -17.33
N ILE A 61 0.78 13.58 -17.12
CA ILE A 61 1.00 12.26 -17.75
C ILE A 61 0.04 12.13 -18.92
N LEU A 62 0.58 11.97 -20.12
CA LEU A 62 -0.17 11.83 -21.37
C LEU A 62 -0.17 10.36 -21.80
N VAL A 63 -1.36 9.77 -21.97
CA VAL A 63 -1.55 8.38 -22.39
C VAL A 63 -2.54 8.36 -23.55
N GLY A 64 -2.02 8.29 -24.78
CA GLY A 64 -2.85 8.42 -25.98
C GLY A 64 -3.59 9.77 -26.01
N ALA A 65 -4.93 9.73 -25.93
CA ALA A 65 -5.79 10.91 -25.90
C ALA A 65 -6.15 11.39 -24.47
N GLU A 66 -5.80 10.61 -23.44
CA GLU A 66 -6.08 10.95 -22.04
C GLU A 66 -4.89 11.64 -21.39
N SER A 67 -5.17 12.50 -20.42
CA SER A 67 -4.14 13.20 -19.64
C SER A 67 -4.48 13.17 -18.15
N PHE A 68 -3.46 12.96 -17.32
CA PHE A 68 -3.59 12.88 -15.87
C PHE A 68 -2.67 13.91 -15.21
N ALA A 69 -3.26 14.81 -14.43
CA ALA A 69 -2.50 15.70 -13.57
C ALA A 69 -1.98 14.91 -12.36
N ALA A 70 -0.69 15.07 -12.04
CA ALA A 70 -0.04 14.35 -10.95
C ALA A 70 0.98 15.26 -10.24
N HIS A 71 1.56 14.73 -9.16
CA HIS A 71 2.53 15.45 -8.34
C HIS A 71 3.88 14.72 -8.38
N SER A 72 4.91 15.40 -8.87
CA SER A 72 6.28 14.89 -9.06
C SER A 72 6.81 14.23 -7.79
N PHE A 73 6.63 14.88 -6.64
CA PHE A 73 7.10 14.36 -5.36
C PHE A 73 6.46 13.01 -4.98
N VAL A 74 5.16 12.83 -5.25
CA VAL A 74 4.47 11.55 -4.99
C VAL A 74 5.02 10.48 -5.93
N LEU A 75 5.22 10.80 -7.21
CA LEU A 75 5.84 9.87 -8.16
C LEU A 75 7.26 9.49 -7.73
N TRP A 76 8.07 10.45 -7.29
CA TRP A 76 9.44 10.20 -6.84
C TRP A 76 9.49 9.19 -5.67
N MET A 77 8.58 9.34 -4.70
CA MET A 77 8.51 8.47 -3.53
C MET A 77 7.93 7.09 -3.83
N ARG A 78 6.97 7.00 -4.76
CA ARG A 78 6.08 5.82 -4.90
C ARG A 78 6.28 5.05 -6.20
N CYS A 79 6.71 5.73 -7.26
CA CYS A 79 6.81 5.24 -8.62
C CYS A 79 8.05 5.81 -9.32
N ARG A 80 9.24 5.51 -8.80
CA ARG A 80 10.49 6.15 -9.25
C ARG A 80 10.74 6.03 -10.76
N GLU A 81 10.47 4.87 -11.34
CA GLU A 81 10.66 4.64 -12.78
C GLU A 81 9.70 5.46 -13.65
N LEU A 82 8.52 5.84 -13.13
CA LEU A 82 7.60 6.73 -13.81
C LEU A 82 8.03 8.20 -13.62
N HIS A 83 8.48 8.55 -12.41
CA HIS A 83 9.07 9.87 -12.13
C HIS A 83 10.27 10.16 -13.03
N ASP A 84 11.15 9.17 -13.24
CA ASP A 84 12.37 9.34 -14.03
C ASP A 84 12.07 9.55 -15.54
N GLN A 85 10.81 9.43 -15.97
CA GLN A 85 10.33 9.77 -17.32
C GLN A 85 9.84 11.22 -17.45
N ILE A 86 9.83 12.01 -16.37
CA ILE A 86 9.44 13.42 -16.42
C ILE A 86 10.43 14.18 -17.30
N THR A 87 9.89 14.78 -18.36
CA THR A 87 10.66 15.63 -19.29
C THR A 87 10.87 17.03 -18.73
N SER A 88 11.75 17.81 -19.37
CA SER A 88 11.97 19.22 -19.03
C SER A 88 10.72 20.11 -19.07
N SER A 89 9.66 19.68 -19.77
CA SER A 89 8.37 20.36 -19.83
C SER A 89 7.37 19.86 -18.78
N SER A 90 7.82 19.20 -17.72
CA SER A 90 6.95 18.62 -16.68
C SER A 90 5.90 17.65 -17.22
N CYS A 91 6.25 16.92 -18.29
CA CYS A 91 5.34 15.97 -18.94
C CYS A 91 5.94 14.58 -18.97
N ILE A 92 5.09 13.56 -18.86
CA ILE A 92 5.41 12.16 -19.17
C ILE A 92 4.53 11.76 -20.35
N THR A 93 5.07 11.06 -21.34
CA THR A 93 4.30 10.55 -22.49
C THR A 93 4.43 9.03 -22.55
N ILE A 94 3.29 8.34 -22.47
CA ILE A 94 3.21 6.88 -22.48
C ILE A 94 2.39 6.48 -23.71
N PRO A 95 2.93 5.65 -24.62
CA PRO A 95 2.15 5.08 -25.71
C PRO A 95 1.00 4.22 -25.17
N ASP A 96 -0.21 4.33 -25.75
CA ASP A 96 -1.35 3.49 -25.37
C ASP A 96 -1.11 1.99 -25.67
N SER A 97 -0.17 1.70 -26.58
CA SER A 97 0.33 0.34 -26.83
C SER A 97 1.14 -0.24 -25.67
N ASP A 98 1.76 0.61 -24.85
CA ASP A 98 2.58 0.18 -23.72
C ASP A 98 1.71 -0.05 -22.48
N VAL A 99 0.89 0.93 -22.12
CA VAL A 99 0.01 0.89 -20.94
C VAL A 99 -1.27 1.67 -21.24
N GLN A 100 -2.41 1.02 -21.03
CA GLN A 100 -3.72 1.66 -21.20
C GLN A 100 -3.93 2.77 -20.16
N ALA A 101 -4.64 3.83 -20.55
CA ALA A 101 -4.95 4.95 -19.68
C ALA A 101 -5.68 4.53 -18.38
N ALA A 102 -6.60 3.56 -18.45
CA ALA A 102 -7.27 3.01 -17.27
C ALA A 102 -6.29 2.38 -16.26
N VAL A 103 -5.21 1.75 -16.73
CA VAL A 103 -4.19 1.15 -15.86
C VAL A 103 -3.34 2.23 -15.21
N ILE A 104 -2.99 3.30 -15.93
CA ILE A 104 -2.30 4.47 -15.34
C ILE A 104 -3.16 5.14 -14.29
N ARG A 105 -4.47 5.26 -14.52
CA ARG A 105 -5.42 5.78 -13.53
C ARG A 105 -5.41 4.96 -12.23
N ASP A 106 -5.50 3.63 -12.34
CA ASP A 106 -5.46 2.73 -11.18
C ASP A 106 -4.10 2.79 -10.45
N LEU A 107 -3.00 2.85 -11.19
CA LEU A 107 -1.64 2.97 -10.66
C LEU A 107 -1.43 4.29 -9.92
N LEU A 108 -1.92 5.40 -10.49
CA LEU A 108 -1.88 6.71 -9.83
C LEU A 108 -2.70 6.69 -8.56
N HIS A 109 -3.95 6.21 -8.60
CA HIS A 109 -4.78 6.09 -7.40
C HIS A 109 -4.04 5.31 -6.30
N TYR A 110 -3.50 4.13 -6.63
CA TYR A 110 -2.73 3.33 -5.69
C TYR A 110 -1.51 4.07 -5.12
N SER A 111 -0.82 4.85 -5.94
CA SER A 111 0.36 5.61 -5.52
C SER A 111 0.05 6.60 -4.40
N TYR A 112 -1.16 7.18 -4.41
CA TYR A 112 -1.63 8.15 -3.43
C TYR A 112 -2.29 7.48 -2.21
N THR A 113 -3.02 6.38 -2.40
CA THR A 113 -3.93 5.85 -1.37
C THR A 113 -3.56 4.47 -0.84
N ASP A 114 -2.64 3.75 -1.50
CA ASP A 114 -2.33 2.34 -1.25
C ASP A 114 -3.53 1.39 -1.44
N THR A 115 -4.57 1.83 -2.16
CA THR A 115 -5.79 1.08 -2.49
C THR A 115 -6.04 1.03 -4.00
N LEU A 116 -6.90 0.11 -4.46
CA LEU A 116 -7.31 0.03 -5.87
C LEU A 116 -8.77 0.50 -6.01
N PRO A 117 -9.08 1.41 -6.94
CA PRO A 117 -10.42 1.98 -7.06
C PRO A 117 -11.38 1.00 -7.76
N GLY A 118 -12.66 1.07 -7.40
CA GLY A 118 -13.74 0.32 -8.07
C GLY A 118 -13.63 -1.19 -7.92
N MET A 119 -12.89 -1.70 -6.93
CA MET A 119 -12.77 -3.14 -6.71
C MET A 119 -14.07 -3.73 -6.16
N ASP A 120 -14.84 -3.02 -5.35
CA ASP A 120 -16.05 -3.57 -4.72
C ASP A 120 -17.20 -3.81 -5.71
N ASP A 121 -17.21 -3.08 -6.83
CA ASP A 121 -18.26 -3.15 -7.87
C ASP A 121 -18.05 -4.29 -8.87
N LEU A 122 -16.94 -5.03 -8.77
CA LEU A 122 -16.54 -6.05 -9.73
C LEU A 122 -16.75 -7.47 -9.18
N ASP A 123 -17.18 -8.38 -10.06
CA ASP A 123 -17.18 -9.81 -9.77
C ASP A 123 -15.76 -10.41 -9.74
N SER A 124 -15.61 -11.68 -9.35
CA SER A 124 -14.31 -12.36 -9.25
C SER A 124 -13.52 -12.32 -10.57
N ALA A 125 -14.18 -12.59 -11.69
CA ALA A 125 -13.55 -12.67 -13.00
C ALA A 125 -13.10 -11.28 -13.49
N GLN A 126 -13.93 -10.26 -13.28
CA GLN A 126 -13.63 -8.86 -13.58
C GLN A 126 -12.49 -8.33 -12.72
N LYS A 127 -12.48 -8.66 -11.42
CA LYS A 127 -11.36 -8.36 -10.51
C LYS A 127 -10.07 -8.96 -11.04
N ALA A 128 -10.07 -10.26 -11.33
CA ALA A 128 -8.92 -10.95 -11.89
C ALA A 128 -8.46 -10.31 -13.21
N ALA A 129 -9.38 -9.90 -14.09
CA ALA A 129 -9.05 -9.21 -15.33
C ALA A 129 -8.39 -7.84 -15.10
N LYS A 130 -8.95 -7.01 -14.22
CA LYS A 130 -8.37 -5.71 -13.86
C LYS A 130 -6.97 -5.88 -13.23
N ILE A 131 -6.81 -6.82 -12.30
CA ILE A 131 -5.51 -7.11 -11.67
C ILE A 131 -4.48 -7.64 -12.68
N ARG A 132 -4.88 -8.55 -13.60
CA ARG A 132 -4.00 -9.01 -14.69
C ARG A 132 -3.56 -7.87 -15.60
N ALA A 133 -4.43 -6.90 -15.88
CA ALA A 133 -4.09 -5.73 -16.69
C ALA A 133 -3.15 -4.76 -15.96
N LEU A 134 -3.30 -4.63 -14.63
CA LEU A 134 -2.47 -3.75 -13.80
C LEU A 134 -1.07 -4.30 -13.51
N LEU A 135 -0.94 -5.62 -13.37
CA LEU A 135 0.29 -6.28 -12.96
C LEU A 135 1.51 -5.96 -13.87
N PRO A 136 1.41 -5.95 -15.21
CA PRO A 136 2.51 -5.52 -16.08
C PRO A 136 3.01 -4.09 -15.79
N ALA A 137 2.10 -3.15 -15.51
CA ALA A 137 2.46 -1.79 -15.16
C ALA A 137 3.15 -1.72 -13.80
N ALA A 138 2.66 -2.46 -12.80
CA ALA A 138 3.29 -2.54 -11.48
C ALA A 138 4.73 -3.08 -11.57
N VAL A 139 4.98 -4.07 -12.43
CA VAL A 139 6.33 -4.59 -12.70
C VAL A 139 7.18 -3.57 -13.46
N ARG A 140 6.65 -2.96 -14.52
CA ARG A 140 7.37 -1.97 -15.35
C ARG A 140 7.84 -0.77 -14.52
N TYR A 141 6.98 -0.24 -13.67
CA TYR A 141 7.28 0.94 -12.85
C TYR A 141 7.87 0.62 -11.47
N LYS A 142 8.20 -0.65 -11.22
CA LYS A 142 8.84 -1.16 -9.99
C LYS A 142 8.12 -0.75 -8.70
N ILE A 143 6.80 -0.88 -8.69
CA ILE A 143 5.97 -0.65 -7.50
C ILE A 143 5.83 -1.98 -6.77
N ASP A 144 6.86 -2.37 -6.01
CA ASP A 144 6.99 -3.73 -5.46
C ASP A 144 5.79 -4.17 -4.61
N ARG A 145 5.25 -3.27 -3.77
CA ARG A 145 4.06 -3.57 -2.95
C ARG A 145 2.83 -3.85 -3.82
N LEU A 146 2.63 -3.08 -4.90
CA LEU A 146 1.51 -3.29 -5.83
C LEU A 146 1.67 -4.59 -6.62
N LYS A 147 2.90 -4.87 -7.07
CA LYS A 147 3.24 -6.13 -7.74
C LYS A 147 2.86 -7.33 -6.85
N LEU A 148 3.33 -7.35 -5.60
CA LEU A 148 3.03 -8.43 -4.66
C LEU A 148 1.54 -8.54 -4.35
N LEU A 149 0.85 -7.41 -4.21
CA LEU A 149 -0.59 -7.38 -4.03
C LEU A 149 -1.32 -8.03 -5.21
N CYS A 150 -0.95 -7.65 -6.45
CA CYS A 150 -1.52 -8.22 -7.66
C CYS A 150 -1.25 -9.74 -7.76
N GLU A 151 -0.01 -10.17 -7.51
CA GLU A 151 0.34 -11.60 -7.48
C GLU A 151 -0.47 -12.37 -6.43
N SER A 152 -0.61 -11.81 -5.23
CA SER A 152 -1.39 -12.42 -4.16
C SER A 152 -2.85 -12.58 -4.54
N MET A 153 -3.46 -11.54 -5.10
CA MET A 153 -4.87 -11.57 -5.52
C MET A 153 -5.11 -12.56 -6.64
N LEU A 154 -4.20 -12.66 -7.61
CA LEU A 154 -4.31 -13.64 -8.68
C LEU A 154 -4.09 -15.08 -8.18
N CYS A 155 -3.16 -15.30 -7.24
CA CYS A 155 -2.96 -16.61 -6.64
C CYS A 155 -4.20 -17.13 -5.90
N THR A 156 -4.95 -16.25 -5.23
CA THR A 156 -6.14 -16.64 -4.44
C THR A 156 -7.43 -16.68 -5.25
N SER A 157 -7.45 -16.17 -6.48
CA SER A 157 -8.62 -16.12 -7.36
C SER A 157 -8.45 -16.93 -8.65
N LEU A 158 -7.59 -17.96 -8.63
CA LEU A 158 -7.41 -18.86 -9.77
C LEU A 158 -8.70 -19.65 -10.04
N GLU A 159 -9.17 -19.57 -11.28
CA GLU A 159 -10.36 -20.27 -11.77
C GLU A 159 -10.04 -20.92 -13.13
N ALA A 160 -10.78 -21.99 -13.49
CA ALA A 160 -10.53 -22.74 -14.72
C ALA A 160 -10.58 -21.87 -15.99
N GLY A 161 -11.48 -20.87 -16.02
CA GLY A 161 -11.61 -19.95 -17.16
C GLY A 161 -10.50 -18.91 -17.26
N THR A 162 -9.74 -18.65 -16.19
CA THR A 162 -8.76 -17.54 -16.11
C THR A 162 -7.33 -18.01 -15.94
N VAL A 163 -7.09 -19.23 -15.44
CA VAL A 163 -5.75 -19.72 -15.07
C VAL A 163 -4.76 -19.71 -16.24
N VAL A 164 -5.20 -19.98 -17.47
CA VAL A 164 -4.33 -19.95 -18.66
C VAL A 164 -3.88 -18.53 -18.97
N ALA A 165 -4.80 -17.55 -18.89
CA ALA A 165 -4.46 -16.14 -19.10
C ALA A 165 -3.55 -15.60 -17.98
N THR A 166 -3.78 -16.01 -16.73
CA THR A 166 -2.91 -15.67 -15.60
C THR A 166 -1.52 -16.27 -15.75
N LEU A 167 -1.42 -17.53 -16.20
CA LEU A 167 -0.15 -18.19 -16.46
C LEU A 167 0.64 -17.48 -17.56
N ALA A 168 -0.01 -17.08 -18.66
CA ALA A 168 0.64 -16.33 -19.74
C ALA A 168 1.27 -15.02 -19.23
N VAL A 169 0.56 -14.26 -18.40
CA VAL A 169 1.09 -13.04 -17.78
C VAL A 169 2.26 -13.35 -16.85
N ALA A 170 2.15 -14.39 -16.03
CA ALA A 170 3.21 -14.80 -15.11
C ALA A 170 4.49 -15.21 -15.84
N GLU A 171 4.38 -15.90 -16.98
CA GLU A 171 5.53 -16.28 -17.80
C GLU A 171 6.16 -15.07 -18.50
N GLN A 172 5.35 -14.19 -19.09
CA GLN A 172 5.81 -12.95 -19.73
C GLN A 172 6.61 -12.07 -18.76
N LEU A 173 6.15 -11.97 -17.50
CA LEU A 173 6.75 -11.14 -16.46
C LEU A 173 7.78 -11.89 -15.59
N GLN A 174 8.03 -13.18 -15.88
CA GLN A 174 8.95 -14.04 -15.13
C GLN A 174 8.63 -14.14 -13.62
N LEU A 175 7.35 -14.16 -13.28
CA LEU A 175 6.85 -14.23 -11.90
C LEU A 175 6.75 -15.69 -11.42
N THR A 176 7.82 -16.16 -10.79
CA THR A 176 7.97 -17.58 -10.40
C THR A 176 6.88 -18.07 -9.45
N THR A 177 6.49 -17.25 -8.47
CA THR A 177 5.45 -17.59 -7.49
C THR A 177 4.10 -17.77 -8.16
N LEU A 178 3.64 -16.76 -8.93
CA LEU A 178 2.36 -16.82 -9.63
C LEU A 178 2.34 -17.93 -10.69
N ARG A 179 3.45 -18.14 -11.41
CA ARG A 179 3.60 -19.25 -12.35
C ARG A 179 3.42 -20.60 -11.67
N SER A 180 4.08 -20.82 -10.54
CA SER A 180 3.98 -22.07 -9.78
C SER A 180 2.56 -22.32 -9.28
N ALA A 181 1.86 -21.28 -8.81
CA ALA A 181 0.46 -21.38 -8.39
C ALA A 181 -0.45 -21.82 -9.55
N CYS A 182 -0.29 -21.23 -10.74
CA CYS A 182 -1.07 -21.60 -11.92
C CYS A 182 -0.83 -23.05 -12.34
N ILE A 183 0.43 -23.49 -12.39
CA ILE A 183 0.77 -24.89 -12.76
C ILE A 183 0.16 -25.87 -11.77
N LYS A 184 0.26 -25.60 -10.46
CA LYS A 184 -0.34 -26.45 -9.42
C LYS A 184 -1.85 -26.54 -9.55
N PHE A 185 -2.51 -25.42 -9.84
CA PHE A 185 -3.96 -25.40 -10.06
C PHE A 185 -4.35 -26.26 -11.26
N ILE A 186 -3.65 -26.12 -12.39
CA ILE A 186 -3.91 -26.92 -13.60
C ILE A 186 -3.70 -28.41 -13.34
N ALA A 187 -2.60 -28.77 -12.66
CA ALA A 187 -2.30 -30.16 -12.32
C ALA A 187 -3.35 -30.78 -11.39
N ALA A 188 -3.82 -30.02 -10.39
CA ALA A 188 -4.87 -30.47 -9.48
C ALA A 188 -6.20 -30.68 -10.20
N ALA A 189 -6.56 -29.80 -11.14
CA ALA A 189 -7.77 -29.93 -11.95
C ALA A 189 -7.71 -31.12 -12.92
N ALA A 190 -6.54 -31.41 -13.48
CA ALA A 190 -6.34 -32.57 -14.37
C ALA A 190 -6.44 -33.91 -13.62
N GLY A 191 -5.97 -33.97 -12.38
CA GLY A 191 -6.08 -35.16 -11.52
C GLY A 191 -7.49 -35.42 -10.96
N GLN A 192 -8.47 -34.55 -11.25
CA GLN A 192 -9.89 -34.73 -10.88
C GLN A 192 -10.74 -35.30 -12.03
N ILE A 193 -10.13 -35.61 -13.18
CA ILE A 193 -10.80 -36.10 -14.40
C ILE A 193 -10.62 -37.62 -14.59
N GLU A 194 -9.90 -38.31 -13.70
CA GLU A 194 -9.84 -39.78 -13.59
C GLU A 194 -10.78 -40.31 -12.48
#